data_AF-A0A662E3P5-F1
#
_entry.id   AF-A0A662E3P5-F1
#
_cell.length_a   1.000
_cell.length_b   1.000
_cell.length_c   1.000
_cell.angle_alpha   90.00
_cell.angle_beta   90.00
_cell.angle_gamma   90.00
#
_symmetry.space_group_name_H-M   'P 1'
#
loop_
_entity.id
_entity.type
_entity.pdbx_description
1 polymer ?
#
loop_
_entity_poly.entity_id
_entity_poly.type
_entity_poly.pdbx_seq_one_letter_code
_entity_poly.pdbx_strand_id
1 'polypeptide(L)'
;MSPDGMTVLVGKTAGDNDILSLRLASPRDWWFHTAGESGSHVVVRNPDNLDRLPRETRRFAAALAAGYSKARQGGKVAVHEARARDVSKPRGLPPGKVVLSRFATLRVEPIRLEE
;
A
#
# COMPACT_ATOMS: atom_id res chain seq x y z
N MET A 1 0.18 -10.78 9.62
CA MET A 1 -1.26 -10.49 9.44
C MET A 1 -1.56 -9.11 10.04
N SER A 2 -2.66 -8.48 9.66
CA SER A 2 -3.14 -7.27 10.35
C SER A 2 -3.77 -7.61 11.71
N PRO A 3 -4.01 -6.62 12.59
CA PRO A 3 -4.70 -6.83 13.86
C PRO A 3 -6.08 -7.47 13.73
N ASP A 4 -6.82 -7.19 12.65
CA ASP A 4 -8.13 -7.81 12.38
C ASP A 4 -8.02 -9.14 11.60
N GLY A 5 -6.83 -9.75 11.53
CA GLY A 5 -6.64 -11.07 10.92
C GLY A 5 -6.57 -11.08 9.38
N MET A 6 -6.43 -9.92 8.72
CA MET A 6 -6.34 -9.87 7.26
C MET A 6 -4.90 -10.08 6.78
N THR A 7 -4.73 -10.68 5.60
CA THR A 7 -3.41 -10.83 4.98
C THR A 7 -2.92 -9.50 4.43
N VAL A 8 -1.73 -9.10 4.86
CA VAL A 8 -1.03 -7.88 4.42
C VAL A 8 0.28 -8.30 3.75
N LEU A 9 0.51 -7.82 2.54
CA LEU A 9 1.69 -8.08 1.73
C LEU A 9 2.46 -6.77 1.55
N VAL A 10 3.79 -6.83 1.62
CA VAL A 10 4.68 -5.66 1.49
C VAL A 10 5.74 -5.98 0.45
N GLY A 11 5.87 -5.13 -0.57
CA GLY A 11 6.95 -5.26 -1.56
C GLY A 11 8.27 -4.77 -0.98
N LYS A 12 9.32 -5.59 -1.03
CA LYS A 12 10.64 -5.25 -0.47
C LYS A 12 11.51 -4.46 -1.45
N THR A 13 11.31 -4.68 -2.76
CA THR A 13 12.05 -4.01 -3.83
C THR A 13 11.10 -3.34 -4.83
N ALA A 14 11.65 -2.50 -5.72
CA ALA A 14 10.86 -1.88 -6.79
C ALA A 14 10.28 -2.92 -7.77
N GLY A 15 10.98 -4.04 -8.00
CA GLY A 15 10.47 -5.16 -8.80
C GLY A 15 9.34 -5.91 -8.09
N ASP A 16 9.48 -6.14 -6.78
CA ASP A 16 8.41 -6.75 -5.97
C ASP A 16 7.17 -5.85 -5.93
N ASN A 17 7.36 -4.53 -5.84
CA ASN A 17 6.27 -3.56 -5.89
C ASN A 17 5.45 -3.68 -7.19
N ASP A 18 6.11 -3.82 -8.35
CA ASP A 18 5.43 -4.07 -9.63
C ASP A 18 4.62 -5.37 -9.59
N ILE A 19 5.27 -6.48 -9.19
CA ILE A 19 4.64 -7.80 -9.15
C ILE A 19 3.44 -7.77 -8.18
N LEU A 20 3.64 -7.23 -7.00
CA LEU A 20 2.63 -7.13 -5.96
C LEU A 20 1.41 -6.35 -6.45
N SER A 21 1.63 -5.20 -7.09
CA SER A 21 0.56 -4.26 -7.43
C SER A 21 -0.17 -4.60 -8.72
N LEU A 22 0.52 -5.23 -9.66
CA LEU A 22 0.02 -5.42 -11.03
C LEU A 22 -0.28 -6.89 -11.38
N ARG A 23 0.25 -7.85 -10.59
CA ARG A 23 0.08 -9.29 -10.88
C ARG A 23 -0.54 -10.07 -9.72
N LEU A 24 -0.09 -9.83 -8.49
CA LEU A 24 -0.58 -10.58 -7.32
C LEU A 24 -1.88 -9.99 -6.79
N ALA A 25 -1.99 -8.68 -6.66
CA ALA A 25 -3.18 -8.02 -6.14
C ALA A 25 -4.41 -8.32 -7.01
N SER A 26 -5.50 -8.75 -6.37
CA SER A 26 -6.79 -8.89 -7.02
C SER A 26 -7.47 -7.52 -7.14
N PRO A 27 -8.33 -7.26 -8.15
CA PRO A 27 -8.92 -5.93 -8.41
C PRO A 27 -9.60 -5.25 -7.21
N ARG A 28 -10.16 -6.04 -6.28
CA ARG A 28 -10.85 -5.57 -5.06
C ARG A 28 -9.96 -5.52 -3.82
N ASP A 29 -8.70 -5.92 -3.92
CA ASP A 29 -7.72 -5.71 -2.86
C ASP A 29 -7.46 -4.22 -2.66
N TRP A 30 -6.96 -3.90 -1.47
CA TRP A 30 -6.58 -2.54 -1.11
C TRP A 30 -5.09 -2.35 -1.25
N TRP A 31 -4.70 -1.22 -1.81
CA TRP A 31 -3.31 -0.87 -2.10
C TRP A 31 -2.94 0.43 -1.38
N PHE A 32 -1.72 0.48 -0.83
CA PHE A 32 -1.20 1.60 -0.09
C PHE A 32 0.23 1.94 -0.50
N HIS A 33 0.53 3.24 -0.52
CA HIS A 33 1.88 3.77 -0.73
C HIS A 33 2.00 5.19 -0.19
N THR A 34 3.20 5.58 0.24
CA THR A 34 3.47 6.94 0.70
C THR A 34 3.25 7.96 -0.42
N ALA A 35 2.64 9.10 -0.12
CA ALA A 35 2.43 10.18 -1.09
C ALA A 35 3.73 10.98 -1.29
N GLY A 36 4.12 11.21 -2.56
CA GLY A 36 5.23 12.08 -2.93
C GLY A 36 6.65 11.51 -2.69
N GLU A 37 6.79 10.41 -1.96
CA GLU A 37 8.08 9.83 -1.57
C GLU A 37 8.23 8.37 -2.02
N SER A 38 9.46 7.90 -2.17
CA SER A 38 9.72 6.49 -2.48
C SER A 38 9.42 5.60 -1.26
N GLY A 39 8.74 4.48 -1.49
CA GLY A 39 8.49 3.48 -0.47
C GLY A 39 8.01 2.14 -1.01
N SER A 40 7.66 1.26 -0.08
CA SER A 40 7.11 -0.06 -0.39
C SER A 40 5.63 0.05 -0.78
N HIS A 41 5.21 -0.77 -1.74
CA HIS A 41 3.78 -0.98 -2.00
C HIS A 41 3.26 -1.97 -0.97
N VAL A 42 2.12 -1.65 -0.36
CA VAL A 42 1.46 -2.52 0.61
C VAL A 42 0.09 -2.91 0.09
N VAL A 43 -0.23 -4.20 0.11
CA VAL A 43 -1.53 -4.72 -0.33
C VAL A 43 -2.20 -5.48 0.80
N VAL A 44 -3.47 -5.15 1.06
CA VAL A 44 -4.34 -5.93 1.94
C VAL A 44 -5.27 -6.77 1.09
N ARG A 45 -5.18 -8.10 1.24
CA ARG A 45 -6.03 -9.06 0.54
C ARG A 45 -7.48 -8.89 1.01
N ASN A 46 -8.42 -8.91 0.08
CA ASN A 46 -9.84 -8.70 0.36
C ASN A 46 -10.71 -9.82 -0.25
N PRO A 47 -10.55 -11.08 0.19
CA PRO A 47 -11.26 -12.22 -0.38
C PRO A 47 -12.79 -12.10 -0.22
N ASP A 48 -13.24 -11.51 0.88
CA ASP A 48 -14.67 -11.30 1.18
C ASP A 48 -15.26 -10.07 0.49
N ASN A 49 -14.48 -9.41 -0.37
CA ASN A 49 -14.93 -8.29 -1.20
C ASN A 49 -15.52 -7.12 -0.40
N LEU A 50 -15.03 -6.87 0.81
CA LEU A 50 -15.50 -5.78 1.66
C LEU A 50 -15.38 -4.42 0.96
N ASP A 51 -16.42 -3.59 1.11
CA ASP A 51 -16.44 -2.24 0.55
C ASP A 51 -15.56 -1.24 1.33
N ARG A 52 -15.25 -1.59 2.59
CA ARG A 52 -14.32 -0.87 3.47
C ARG A 52 -13.48 -1.85 4.28
N LEU A 53 -12.22 -1.52 4.53
CA LEU A 53 -11.40 -2.26 5.50
C LEU A 53 -11.87 -1.99 6.93
N PRO A 54 -11.70 -2.96 7.84
CA PRO A 54 -11.67 -2.71 9.27
C PRO A 54 -10.69 -1.58 9.62
N ARG A 55 -11.04 -0.78 10.64
CA ARG A 55 -10.31 0.45 10.98
C ARG A 55 -8.84 0.19 11.32
N GLU A 56 -8.56 -0.85 12.10
CA GLU A 56 -7.21 -1.16 12.56
C GLU A 56 -6.35 -1.69 11.41
N THR A 57 -6.89 -2.59 10.56
CA THR A 57 -6.21 -3.06 9.35
C THR A 57 -5.89 -1.92 8.39
N ARG A 58 -6.84 -1.01 8.16
CA ARG A 58 -6.64 0.16 7.30
C ARG A 58 -5.48 1.04 7.80
N ARG A 59 -5.47 1.36 9.09
CA ARG A 59 -4.41 2.16 9.72
C ARG A 59 -3.08 1.43 9.72
N PHE A 60 -3.07 0.15 10.05
CA PHE A 60 -1.89 -0.70 10.08
C PHE A 60 -1.21 -0.77 8.71
N ALA A 61 -1.96 -1.06 7.65
CA ALA A 61 -1.40 -1.14 6.30
C ALA A 61 -0.82 0.21 5.83
N ALA A 62 -1.50 1.31 6.12
CA ALA A 62 -0.99 2.64 5.82
C ALA A 62 0.28 2.96 6.64
N ALA A 63 0.31 2.62 7.92
CA ALA A 63 1.47 2.83 8.79
C ALA A 63 2.70 2.02 8.34
N LEU A 64 2.50 0.78 7.84
CA LEU A 64 3.56 0.00 7.22
C LEU A 64 4.09 0.66 5.94
N ALA A 65 3.20 1.15 5.07
CA ALA A 65 3.60 1.84 3.84
C ALA A 65 4.45 3.09 4.16
N ALA A 66 4.11 3.80 5.24
CA ALA A 66 4.90 4.92 5.74
C ALA A 66 6.24 4.47 6.37
N GLY A 67 6.26 3.40 7.17
CA GLY A 67 7.47 2.89 7.84
C GLY A 67 8.52 2.29 6.91
N TYR A 68 8.08 1.69 5.80
CA TYR A 68 8.95 1.20 4.73
C TYR A 68 9.12 2.23 3.59
N SER A 69 9.11 3.52 3.94
CA SER A 69 9.37 4.62 3.00
C SER A 69 10.54 5.52 3.45
N LYS A 70 10.92 6.45 2.57
CA LYS A 70 11.83 7.55 2.90
C LYS A 70 11.22 8.57 3.86
N ALA A 71 9.90 8.67 3.93
CA ALA A 71 9.19 9.64 4.79
C ALA A 71 9.09 9.20 6.27
N ARG A 72 9.62 8.04 6.65
CA ARG A 72 9.43 7.42 7.98
C ARG A 72 9.83 8.27 9.20
N GLN A 73 10.61 9.34 9.02
CA GLN A 73 11.01 10.24 10.10
C GLN A 73 10.05 11.44 10.26
N GLY A 74 9.08 11.61 9.36
CA GLY A 74 8.24 12.80 9.24
C GLY A 74 7.07 12.94 10.23
N GLY A 75 7.07 12.23 11.36
CA GLY A 75 5.93 12.23 12.30
C GLY A 75 4.67 11.64 11.68
N LYS A 76 3.80 12.48 11.09
CA LYS A 76 2.60 12.04 10.35
C LYS A 76 2.82 12.08 8.85
N VAL A 77 2.86 10.92 8.23
CA VAL A 77 3.11 10.74 6.80
C VAL A 77 1.79 10.63 6.03
N ALA A 78 1.70 11.28 4.87
CA ALA A 78 0.58 11.12 3.96
C ALA A 78 0.73 9.82 3.15
N VAL A 79 -0.31 9.00 3.13
CA VAL A 79 -0.34 7.70 2.46
C VAL A 79 -1.57 7.64 1.57
N HIS A 80 -1.39 7.27 0.30
CA HIS A 80 -2.48 6.99 -0.61
C HIS A 80 -3.04 5.60 -0.35
N GLU A 81 -4.37 5.51 -0.34
CA GLU A 81 -5.14 4.27 -0.32
C GLU A 81 -5.94 4.19 -1.63
N ALA A 82 -5.82 3.08 -2.34
CA ALA A 82 -6.56 2.82 -3.57
C ALA A 82 -7.09 1.39 -3.58
N ARG A 83 -8.02 1.11 -4.50
CA ARG A 83 -8.26 -0.29 -4.90
C ARG A 83 -7.18 -0.68 -5.90
N ALA A 84 -6.76 -1.95 -5.90
CA ALA A 84 -5.76 -2.43 -6.84
C ALA A 84 -6.18 -2.20 -8.31
N ARG A 85 -7.49 -2.30 -8.63
CA ARG A 85 -8.01 -1.96 -9.96
C ARG A 85 -7.79 -0.50 -10.39
N ASP A 86 -7.64 0.40 -9.42
CA ASP A 86 -7.42 1.83 -9.64
C ASP A 86 -5.91 2.12 -9.84
N VAL A 87 -5.04 1.11 -9.67
CA VAL A 87 -3.58 1.15 -9.85
C VAL A 87 -3.21 0.62 -11.23
N SER A 88 -2.39 1.36 -11.97
CA SER A 88 -1.94 0.95 -13.30
C SER A 88 -0.49 1.35 -13.54
N LYS A 89 0.14 0.74 -14.56
CA LYS A 89 1.48 1.10 -14.99
C LYS A 89 1.52 1.26 -16.52
N PRO A 90 1.43 2.51 -17.02
CA PRO A 90 1.69 2.81 -18.42
C PRO A 90 3.06 2.27 -18.88
N ARG A 91 3.13 1.88 -20.15
CA ARG A 91 4.36 1.36 -20.76
C ARG A 91 5.49 2.39 -20.65
N GLY A 92 6.68 1.93 -20.28
CA GLY A 92 7.89 2.76 -20.19
C GLY A 92 8.16 3.36 -18.82
N LEU A 93 7.27 3.20 -17.83
CA LEU A 93 7.57 3.61 -16.46
C LEU A 93 8.60 2.68 -15.79
N PRO A 94 9.52 3.23 -14.96
CA PRO A 94 10.51 2.44 -14.23
C PRO A 94 9.86 1.48 -13.22
N PRO A 95 10.58 0.43 -12.75
CA PRO A 95 10.09 -0.46 -11.70
C PRO A 95 9.57 0.29 -10.46
N GLY A 96 8.46 -0.18 -9.90
CA GLY A 96 7.79 0.39 -8.74
C GLY A 96 6.97 1.65 -9.03
N LYS A 97 7.11 2.27 -10.21
CA LYS A 97 6.33 3.48 -10.55
C LYS A 97 4.97 3.10 -11.14
N VAL A 98 3.91 3.54 -10.46
CA VAL A 98 2.51 3.33 -10.84
C VAL A 98 1.75 4.65 -10.92
N VAL A 99 0.57 4.61 -11.56
CA VAL A 99 -0.38 5.71 -11.65
C VAL A 99 -1.68 5.28 -10.99
N LEU A 100 -2.25 6.17 -10.18
CA LEU A 100 -3.53 5.97 -9.51
C LEU A 100 -4.61 6.77 -10.24
N SER A 101 -5.66 6.09 -10.70
CA SER A 101 -6.85 6.74 -11.27
C SER A 101 -7.79 7.27 -10.18
N ARG A 102 -7.85 6.60 -9.04
CA ARG A 102 -8.64 7.00 -7.87
C ARG A 102 -7.93 6.56 -6.60
N PHE A 103 -7.88 7.46 -5.62
CA PHE A 103 -7.31 7.18 -4.30
C PHE A 103 -7.90 8.10 -3.24
N ALA A 104 -7.79 7.69 -1.99
CA ALA A 104 -7.94 8.54 -0.81
C ALA A 104 -6.57 8.78 -0.18
N THR A 105 -6.47 9.81 0.68
CA THR A 105 -5.24 10.09 1.42
C THR A 105 -5.50 9.98 2.92
N LEU A 106 -4.60 9.28 3.61
CA LEU A 106 -4.60 9.10 5.06
C LEU A 106 -3.34 9.74 5.63
N ARG A 107 -3.42 10.24 6.88
CA ARG A 107 -2.24 10.65 7.65
C ARG A 107 -2.03 9.67 8.79
N VAL A 108 -0.86 9.06 8.85
CA VAL A 108 -0.53 8.00 9.81
C VAL A 108 0.87 8.20 10.37
N GLU A 109 1.08 7.68 11.58
CA GLU A 109 2.42 7.53 12.15
C GLU A 109 3.06 6.25 11.58
N PRO A 110 4.32 6.30 11.13
CA PRO A 110 5.01 5.15 10.56
C PRO A 110 5.19 4.00 11.56
N ILE A 111 4.97 2.77 11.10
CA ILE A 111 5.32 1.55 11.83
C ILE A 111 6.27 0.73 10.98
N ARG A 112 7.35 0.27 11.59
CA ARG A 112 8.29 -0.69 11.00
C ARG A 112 8.28 -1.93 11.88
N LEU A 113 7.95 -3.08 11.30
CA LEU A 113 8.10 -4.34 12.01
C LEU A 113 9.58 -4.72 11.96
N GLU A 114 10.12 -5.09 13.11
CA GLU A 114 11.44 -5.73 13.17
C GLU A 114 11.35 -7.09 12.45
N GLU A 115 12.37 -7.41 11.65
CA GLU A 115 12.47 -8.71 10.97
C GLU A 115 12.93 -9.81 11.93
#